data_AF-A0A921NQ25-F1
#
_entry.id   AF-A0A921NQ25-F1
#
_cell.length_a   1.000
_cell.length_b   1.000
_cell.length_c   1.000
_cell.angle_alpha   90.00
_cell.angle_beta   90.00
_cell.angle_gamma   90.00
#
_symmetry.space_group_name_H-M   'P 1'
#
loop_
_entity.id
_entity.type
_entity.pdbx_description
1 polymer ?
#
loop_
_entity_poly.entity_id
_entity_poly.type
_entity_poly.pdbx_seq_one_letter_code
_entity_poly.pdbx_strand_id
1 'polypeptide(L)'
;KADFLPQAPLQWGVLVFLGLVSTALGMYWWNKGACLVNGGTLAVMNNLHVPVGLLLNLLIWNQHEPLGRLALGGLVILGAVWISRLGVRRTVPSPL
;
A
#
# COMPACT_ATOMS: atom_id res chain seq x y z
N LYS A 1 33.98 9.32 -16.66
CA LYS A 1 32.67 9.45 -15.97
C LYS A 1 31.88 8.22 -16.39
N ALA A 2 31.71 7.27 -15.47
CA ALA A 2 31.28 5.91 -15.80
C ALA A 2 29.89 5.86 -16.46
N ASP A 3 29.73 5.00 -17.46
CA ASP A 3 28.50 4.78 -18.21
C ASP A 3 27.41 4.16 -17.33
N PHE A 4 26.55 5.01 -16.76
CA PHE A 4 25.37 4.59 -15.99
C PHE A 4 24.16 4.23 -16.86
N LEU A 5 24.33 4.24 -18.19
CA LEU A 5 23.25 3.90 -19.10
C LEU A 5 23.10 2.38 -19.20
N PRO A 6 21.85 1.87 -19.20
CA PRO A 6 21.61 0.45 -19.31
C PRO A 6 22.17 -0.08 -20.63
N GLN A 7 23.15 -0.97 -20.53
CA GLN A 7 23.90 -1.51 -21.68
C GLN A 7 23.16 -2.69 -22.33
N ALA A 8 22.26 -3.34 -21.59
CA ALA A 8 21.50 -4.50 -22.05
C ALA A 8 20.07 -4.10 -22.49
N PRO A 9 19.57 -4.61 -23.63
CA PRO A 9 18.19 -4.36 -24.09
C PRO A 9 17.12 -4.71 -23.05
N LEU A 10 17.39 -5.72 -22.22
CA LEU A 10 16.50 -6.13 -21.13
C LEU A 10 16.30 -5.02 -20.09
N GLN A 11 17.36 -4.27 -19.74
CA GLN A 11 17.25 -3.20 -18.73
C GLN A 11 16.37 -2.05 -19.23
N TRP A 12 16.44 -1.73 -20.52
CA TRP A 12 15.50 -0.81 -21.16
C TRP A 12 14.06 -1.33 -21.12
N GLY A 13 13.86 -2.63 -21.40
CA GLY A 13 12.55 -3.28 -21.27
C GLY A 13 11.99 -3.18 -19.85
N VAL A 14 12.82 -3.40 -18.82
CA VAL A 14 12.43 -3.26 -17.41
C VAL A 14 12.02 -1.82 -17.08
N LEU A 15 12.76 -0.82 -17.56
CA LEU A 15 12.42 0.60 -17.34
C LEU A 15 11.08 0.96 -18.00
N VAL A 16 10.86 0.51 -19.23
CA VAL A 16 9.59 0.71 -19.95
C VAL A 16 8.44 0.06 -19.20
N PHE A 17 8.62 -1.17 -18.72
CA PHE A 17 7.62 -1.86 -17.91
C PHE A 17 7.35 -1.15 -16.58
N LEU A 18 8.39 -0.74 -15.83
CA LEU A 18 8.22 -0.02 -14.57
C LEU A 18 7.49 1.33 -14.77
N GLY A 19 7.85 2.06 -15.83
CA GLY A 19 7.27 3.36 -16.13
C GLY A 19 5.82 3.26 -16.58
N LEU A 20 5.54 2.47 -17.63
CA LEU A 20 4.20 2.40 -18.22
C LEU A 20 3.28 1.46 -17.45
N VAL A 21 3.72 0.23 -17.18
CA VAL A 21 2.85 -0.79 -16.63
C VAL A 21 2.73 -0.63 -15.12
N SER A 22 3.84 -0.68 -14.39
CA SER A 22 3.78 -0.62 -12.93
C SER A 22 3.29 0.75 -12.44
N THR A 23 3.87 1.84 -12.94
CA THR A 23 3.57 3.19 -12.43
C THR A 23 2.31 3.77 -13.05
N ALA A 24 2.18 3.79 -14.39
CA ALA A 24 1.04 4.47 -15.02
C ALA A 24 -0.30 3.73 -14.76
N LEU A 25 -0.37 2.39 -14.90
CA LEU A 25 -1.59 1.67 -14.52
C LEU A 25 -1.85 1.73 -13.02
N GLY A 26 -0.81 1.59 -12.19
CA GLY A 26 -0.94 1.68 -10.74
C GLY A 26 -1.57 3.01 -10.30
N MET A 27 -1.05 4.12 -10.80
CA MET A 27 -1.57 5.45 -10.50
C MET A 27 -2.94 5.69 -11.11
N TYR A 28 -3.21 5.20 -12.31
CA TYR A 28 -4.54 5.30 -12.92
C TYR A 28 -5.61 4.63 -12.06
N TRP A 29 -5.40 3.38 -11.64
CA TRP A 29 -6.35 2.67 -10.80
C TRP A 29 -6.48 3.27 -9.41
N TRP A 30 -5.36 3.73 -8.82
CA TRP A 30 -5.38 4.41 -7.52
C TRP A 30 -6.21 5.69 -7.57
N ASN A 31 -5.97 6.55 -8.57
CA ASN A 31 -6.71 7.80 -8.74
C ASN A 31 -8.19 7.57 -9.07
N LYS A 32 -8.49 6.56 -9.91
CA LYS A 32 -9.87 6.18 -10.18
C LYS A 32 -10.59 5.69 -8.92
N GLY A 33 -9.92 4.89 -8.10
CA GLY A 33 -10.44 4.44 -6.80
C GLY A 33 -10.68 5.63 -5.85
N ALA A 34 -9.76 6.60 -5.82
CA ALA A 34 -9.90 7.80 -5.02
C ALA A 34 -11.12 8.65 -5.36
N CYS A 35 -11.52 8.69 -6.64
CA CYS A 35 -12.75 9.36 -7.07
C CYS A 35 -14.04 8.64 -6.64
N LEU A 36 -13.98 7.34 -6.33
CA LEU A 36 -15.15 6.51 -6.02
C LEU A 36 -15.39 6.31 -4.52
N VAL A 37 -14.47 6.77 -3.66
CA VAL A 37 -14.54 6.59 -2.20
C VAL A 37 -14.34 7.91 -1.45
N ASN A 38 -14.81 7.97 -0.20
CA ASN A 38 -14.59 9.12 0.66
C ASN A 38 -13.13 9.19 1.20
N GLY A 39 -12.71 10.37 1.65
CA GLY A 39 -11.33 10.60 2.13
C GLY A 39 -10.94 9.72 3.33
N GLY A 40 -11.90 9.36 4.19
CA GLY A 40 -11.66 8.44 5.31
C GLY A 40 -11.32 7.02 4.86
N THR A 41 -12.03 6.49 3.87
CA THR A 41 -11.73 5.19 3.24
C THR A 41 -10.39 5.23 2.52
N LEU A 42 -10.03 6.35 1.88
CA LEU A 42 -8.75 6.52 1.21
C LEU A 42 -7.56 6.48 2.19
N ALA A 43 -7.71 7.11 3.35
CA ALA A 43 -6.71 7.09 4.42
C ALA A 43 -6.47 5.68 4.98
N VAL A 44 -7.53 4.87 5.07
CA VAL A 44 -7.43 3.47 5.50
C VAL A 44 -6.74 2.62 4.42
N MET A 45 -7.11 2.78 3.15
CA MET A 45 -6.50 2.04 2.02
C MET A 45 -5.00 2.32 1.89
N ASN A 46 -4.55 3.56 2.14
CA ASN A 46 -3.12 3.91 2.09
C ASN A 46 -2.28 3.09 3.09
N ASN A 47 -2.83 2.81 4.28
CA ASN A 47 -2.18 1.99 5.29
C ASN A 47 -2.36 0.48 5.07
N LEU A 48 -3.26 0.07 4.17
CA LEU A 48 -3.60 -1.33 3.95
C LEU A 48 -2.58 -2.08 3.06
N HIS A 49 -1.71 -1.36 2.34
CA HIS A 49 -0.71 -2.00 1.48
C HIS A 49 0.24 -2.93 2.26
N VAL A 50 0.65 -2.54 3.48
CA VAL A 50 1.52 -3.34 4.36
C VAL A 50 0.87 -4.68 4.76
N PRO A 51 -0.34 -4.72 5.35
CA PRO A 51 -0.98 -5.99 5.70
C PRO A 51 -1.35 -6.85 4.49
N VAL A 52 -1.69 -6.25 3.34
CA VAL A 52 -1.95 -7.01 2.10
C VAL A 52 -0.68 -7.70 1.61
N GLY A 53 0.47 -7.01 1.61
CA GLY A 53 1.75 -7.61 1.22
C GLY A 53 2.12 -8.81 2.11
N LEU A 54 1.79 -8.72 3.40
CA LEU A 54 2.01 -9.77 4.37
C LEU A 54 1.15 -11.02 4.10
N LEU A 55 -0.14 -10.81 3.83
CA LEU A 55 -1.08 -11.86 3.46
C LEU A 55 -0.66 -12.58 2.17
N LEU A 56 -0.26 -11.82 1.14
CA LEU A 56 0.19 -12.37 -0.13
C LEU A 56 1.48 -13.18 0.02
N ASN A 57 2.41 -12.73 0.86
CA ASN A 57 3.64 -13.45 1.17
C ASN A 57 3.33 -14.84 1.78
N LEU A 58 2.47 -14.88 2.80
CA LEU A 58 2.03 -16.15 3.38
C LEU A 58 1.32 -17.06 2.39
N LEU A 59 0.41 -16.49 1.58
CA LEU A 59 -0.45 -17.24 0.66
C LEU A 59 0.35 -17.87 -0.49
N ILE A 60 1.34 -17.15 -1.05
CA ILE A 60 2.11 -17.62 -2.21
C ILE A 60 3.27 -18.51 -1.77
N TRP A 61 3.94 -18.16 -0.66
CA TRP A 61 5.20 -18.81 -0.29
C TRP A 61 5.08 -19.85 0.83
N ASN A 62 3.95 -19.94 1.54
CA ASN A 62 3.70 -20.88 2.65
C ASN A 62 4.94 -21.11 3.55
N GLN A 63 5.73 -20.06 3.76
CA GLN A 63 6.94 -20.12 4.57
C GLN A 63 6.53 -20.15 6.03
N HIS A 64 7.24 -20.95 6.83
CA HIS A 64 7.13 -20.98 8.29
C HIS A 64 7.73 -19.70 8.89
N GLU A 65 7.28 -18.55 8.41
CA GLU A 65 7.57 -17.27 9.01
C GLU A 65 6.94 -17.29 10.40
N PRO A 66 7.63 -16.86 11.48
CA PRO A 66 7.09 -16.98 12.83
C PRO A 66 5.79 -16.18 12.91
N LEU A 67 4.65 -16.88 12.74
CA LEU A 67 3.30 -16.31 12.67
C LEU A 67 3.03 -15.35 13.84
N GLY A 68 3.70 -15.57 14.98
CA GLY A 68 3.67 -14.67 16.14
C GLY A 68 4.18 -13.25 15.86
N ARG A 69 5.27 -13.07 15.11
CA ARG A 69 5.78 -11.73 14.73
C ARG A 69 4.87 -11.04 13.73
N LEU A 70 4.30 -11.82 12.82
CA LEU A 70 3.30 -11.39 11.85
C LEU A 70 2.03 -10.89 12.53
N ALA A 71 1.51 -11.68 13.47
CA ALA A 71 0.32 -11.38 14.25
C ALA A 71 0.55 -10.17 15.16
N LEU A 72 1.72 -10.03 15.77
CA LEU A 72 2.10 -8.85 16.56
C LEU A 72 2.14 -7.58 15.70
N GLY A 73 2.80 -7.61 14.55
CA GLY A 73 2.83 -6.48 13.62
C GLY A 73 1.44 -6.11 13.10
N GLY A 74 0.65 -7.10 12.71
CA GLY A 74 -0.74 -6.92 12.30
C GLY A 74 -1.63 -6.35 13.40
N LEU A 75 -1.51 -6.85 14.64
CA LEU A 75 -2.24 -6.34 15.81
C LEU A 75 -1.88 -4.89 16.13
N VAL A 76 -0.60 -4.51 16.00
CA VAL A 76 -0.16 -3.12 16.20
C VAL A 76 -0.77 -2.19 15.13
N ILE A 77 -0.77 -2.61 13.86
CA ILE A 77 -1.38 -1.83 12.77
C ILE A 77 -2.90 -1.72 12.95
N LEU A 78 -3.57 -2.83 13.25
CA LEU A 78 -5.01 -2.83 13.53
C LEU A 78 -5.36 -1.98 14.75
N GLY A 79 -4.56 -2.05 15.82
CA GLY A 79 -4.70 -1.23 17.02
C GLY A 79 -4.53 0.26 16.73
N ALA A 80 -3.51 0.64 15.94
CA ALA A 80 -3.30 2.02 15.51
C ALA A 80 -4.50 2.55 14.68
N VAL A 81 -5.01 1.74 13.74
CA VAL A 81 -6.20 2.08 12.95
C VAL A 81 -7.45 2.20 13.83
N TRP A 82 -7.62 1.32 14.81
CA TRP A 82 -8.74 1.33 15.75
C TRP A 82 -8.74 2.61 16.62
N ILE A 83 -7.59 2.95 17.21
CA ILE A 83 -7.42 4.18 18.01
C ILE A 83 -7.68 5.41 17.14
N SER A 84 -7.13 5.45 15.93
CA SER A 84 -7.36 6.55 14.98
C SER A 84 -8.85 6.71 14.65
N ARG A 85 -9.57 5.60 14.42
CA ARG A 85 -11.03 5.62 14.16
C ARG A 85 -11.85 6.07 15.38
N LEU A 86 -11.40 5.78 16.59
CA LEU A 86 -12.05 6.25 17.82
C LEU A 86 -11.86 7.76 18.03
N GLY A 87 -10.70 8.32 17.63
CA GLY A 87 -10.42 9.76 17.71
C GLY A 87 -11.20 10.60 16.70
N VAL A 88 -11.40 10.09 15.47
CA VAL A 88 -12.11 10.80 14.38
C VAL A 88 -13.59 11.06 14.68
N ARG A 89 -14.23 10.26 15.55
CA ARG A 89 -15.65 10.49 15.94
C ARG A 89 -15.87 11.76 16.77
N ARG A 90 -14.82 12.45 17.24
CA ARG A 90 -14.94 13.61 18.15
C ARG A 90 -14.79 14.98 17.49
N THR A 91 -14.49 15.06 16.19
CA THR A 91 -14.29 16.33 15.49
C THR A 91 -15.33 16.53 14.39
N VAL A 92 -16.58 16.75 14.80
CA VAL A 92 -17.54 17.52 13.99
C VAL A 92 -18.05 18.66 14.88
N PRO A 93 -17.43 19.85 14.84
CA PRO A 93 -18.07 21.05 15.35
C PRO A 93 -19.24 21.37 14.42
N SER A 94 -20.44 21.43 14.98
CA SER A 94 -21.64 21.93 14.30
C SER A 94 -21.41 23.36 13.82
N PRO A 95 -21.58 23.67 12.51
CA PRO A 95 -21.68 25.05 12.08
C PRO A 95 -23.03 25.61 12.56
N LEU A 96 -22.98 26.66 13.38
CA LEU A 96 -24.10 27.57 13.60
C LEU A 96 -24.26 28.47 12.38
#